data_AF-A0A6J4KA55-F1
#
_entry.id   AF-A0A6J4KA55-F1
#
_cell.length_a   1.000
_cell.length_b   1.000
_cell.length_c   1.000
_cell.angle_alpha   90.00
_cell.angle_beta   90.00
_cell.angle_gamma   90.00
#
_symmetry.space_group_name_H-M   'P 1'
#
loop_
_entity.id
_entity.type
_entity.pdbx_description
1 polymer ?
#
loop_
_entity_poly.entity_id
_entity_poly.type
_entity_poly.pdbx_seq_one_letter_code
_entity_poly.pdbx_strand_id
1 'polypeptide(L)'
;MTAVQEPTTTTAAAATSTNGHAPNDGRATTLRLDLLPPDTRRLGGAFDVREAGRRVVRYETVTFHLMRLLSGWLAKVPEFELKMEIGRHVWQDAQAAMALRQRTSELRVPADADRRAPQEVQRFLDALDQAETPLQFLVGVYRVAKPRLVSAMQYHVTVTDPVCDAPTLRTLRPILDELAAQTRWGEAAVEALIGAGHAGHAGQAGQGGSSEHAEQGDGATQRAQQAAAWQNHLEALLAAAGGIVAEGTAQPPEPESTPENAVQSIADMPRAQQPRSERLLVAARDARFYIDLTPRILPEDDDPPELLELEAALEARRRTSDLPATPEDRAAEGDRGVPPPVPLAQRDARFAMVHPADQVRQMPPPGDDWTEKARRLMHGMLDNEMHAAELSGRNMYEFPRMPYEFHMDMARVVWDEIRHSEETLKHLEDLGGRVGMYPVVPGNFGYRIQLDLLHRLQDLHRRGELGGLNGLLKSRNTFREMGDETGALMFDFIQADETRHVAFGNRWVKWLLHDDPARLRDVGDEVERMRQVHDKKVAVLVKQALGDTGDDKPAANGTNGAQAKQDDPTPVNVLSLRIAGFTDEEIAELVQKGGGNAALE
;
A
#
# COMPACT_ATOMS: atom_id res chain seq x y z
N MET A 1 56.99 -37.22 37.67
CA MET A 1 57.10 -38.26 38.72
C MET A 1 55.85 -38.17 39.60
N THR A 2 55.38 -39.29 40.18
CA THR A 2 54.51 -39.40 41.40
C THR A 2 53.50 -38.25 41.67
N ALA A 3 52.19 -38.33 41.45
CA ALA A 3 51.17 -39.40 41.52
C ALA A 3 50.66 -39.74 42.94
N VAL A 4 49.31 -39.85 43.08
CA VAL A 4 48.54 -40.48 44.20
C VAL A 4 48.54 -39.61 45.50
N GLN A 5 47.48 -39.51 46.34
CA GLN A 5 46.49 -40.51 46.80
C GLN A 5 45.13 -39.91 47.26
N GLU A 6 44.03 -40.68 47.14
CA GLU A 6 42.78 -40.50 47.93
C GLU A 6 42.86 -41.27 49.27
N PRO A 7 41.94 -41.02 50.23
CA PRO A 7 41.54 -42.06 51.19
C PRO A 7 40.04 -42.39 51.12
N THR A 8 39.73 -43.69 51.01
CA THR A 8 38.36 -44.23 50.97
C THR A 8 37.91 -44.83 52.30
N THR A 9 36.61 -44.72 52.60
CA THR A 9 35.77 -45.63 53.42
C THR A 9 36.19 -46.05 54.83
N THR A 10 35.23 -46.04 55.78
CA THR A 10 34.72 -47.27 56.44
C THR A 10 33.39 -46.97 57.15
N THR A 11 32.54 -47.99 57.28
CA THR A 11 31.18 -47.94 57.84
C THR A 11 31.11 -48.06 59.37
N ALA A 12 30.02 -47.56 59.94
CA ALA A 12 29.47 -48.06 61.19
C ALA A 12 27.93 -48.06 61.09
N ALA A 13 27.28 -49.16 61.49
CA ALA A 13 25.82 -49.29 61.49
C ALA A 13 25.31 -49.54 62.90
N ALA A 14 24.21 -48.89 63.26
CA ALA A 14 23.45 -49.17 64.47
C ALA A 14 21.96 -49.05 64.13
N ALA A 15 21.19 -50.10 64.45
CA ALA A 15 19.76 -50.15 64.18
C ALA A 15 19.00 -50.42 65.49
N THR A 16 18.04 -49.56 65.80
CA THR A 16 17.10 -49.76 66.91
C THR A 16 15.69 -49.37 66.50
N SER A 17 14.79 -50.34 66.61
CA SER A 17 13.33 -50.20 66.60
C SER A 17 12.88 -49.34 67.81
N THR A 18 11.68 -48.74 67.92
CA THR A 18 10.39 -48.97 67.23
C THR A 18 9.50 -47.73 67.39
N ASN A 19 8.63 -47.41 66.42
CA ASN A 19 7.16 -47.19 66.58
C ASN A 19 6.58 -46.34 65.44
N GLY A 20 5.32 -46.61 65.10
CA GLY A 20 4.70 -46.08 63.88
C GLY A 20 3.98 -44.75 64.05
N HIS A 21 4.28 -43.82 63.14
CA HIS A 21 3.27 -43.06 62.42
C HIS A 21 3.63 -43.11 60.93
N ALA A 22 2.63 -43.27 60.07
CA ALA A 22 2.79 -43.24 58.62
C ALA A 22 2.17 -41.93 58.08
N PRO A 23 2.94 -40.86 57.88
CA PRO A 23 2.47 -39.70 57.14
C PRO A 23 2.33 -40.08 55.65
N ASN A 24 1.35 -39.47 54.99
CA ASN A 24 1.08 -39.67 53.56
C ASN A 24 2.01 -38.78 52.71
N ASP A 25 3.31 -39.08 52.74
CA ASP A 25 4.32 -38.32 52.01
C ASP A 25 4.28 -38.72 50.53
N GLY A 26 3.39 -38.03 49.80
CA GLY A 26 3.15 -38.26 48.38
C GLY A 26 4.44 -38.17 47.57
N ARG A 27 4.59 -39.08 46.59
CA ARG A 27 5.72 -39.10 45.65
C ARG A 27 5.68 -37.88 44.73
N ALA A 28 6.11 -36.73 45.23
CA ALA A 28 6.51 -35.61 44.41
C ALA A 28 7.66 -36.08 43.50
N THR A 29 7.38 -36.24 42.21
CA THR A 29 8.36 -36.72 41.23
C THR A 29 9.47 -35.68 41.10
N THR A 30 10.54 -35.81 41.89
CA THR A 30 11.59 -34.79 41.99
C THR A 30 12.22 -34.57 40.63
N LEU A 31 11.99 -33.39 40.04
CA LEU A 31 12.49 -33.06 38.72
C LEU A 31 14.03 -33.15 38.74
N ARG A 32 14.57 -34.02 37.89
CA ARG A 32 16.01 -34.19 37.71
C ARG A 32 16.57 -32.99 36.96
N LEU A 33 16.95 -31.95 37.72
CA LEU A 33 17.50 -30.70 37.19
C LEU A 33 18.80 -30.94 36.38
N ASP A 34 19.50 -32.03 36.67
CA ASP A 34 20.67 -32.53 35.93
C ASP A 34 20.35 -33.12 34.55
N LEU A 35 19.06 -33.37 34.24
CA LEU A 35 18.58 -33.77 32.91
C LEU A 35 17.99 -32.59 32.11
N LEU A 36 17.98 -31.38 32.66
CA LEU A 36 17.60 -30.18 31.91
C LEU A 36 18.76 -29.77 30.98
N PRO A 37 18.49 -29.30 29.74
CA PRO A 37 19.54 -28.81 28.86
C PRO A 37 20.34 -27.66 29.51
N PRO A 38 21.68 -27.73 29.55
CA PRO A 38 22.50 -26.70 30.18
C PRO A 38 22.49 -25.40 29.38
N ASP A 39 22.46 -24.25 30.05
CA ASP A 39 22.55 -22.96 29.38
C ASP A 39 23.97 -22.70 28.84
N THR A 40 24.10 -22.76 27.52
CA THR A 40 25.37 -22.55 26.82
C THR A 40 25.70 -21.08 26.58
N ARG A 41 24.76 -20.16 26.84
CA ARG A 41 24.94 -18.71 26.61
C ARG A 41 26.01 -18.13 27.53
N ARG A 42 26.61 -17.03 27.09
CA ARG A 42 27.62 -16.27 27.84
C ARG A 42 27.27 -14.79 27.76
N LEU A 43 27.63 -14.04 28.81
CA LEU A 43 27.57 -12.58 28.79
C LEU A 43 28.75 -12.02 27.97
N GLY A 44 28.55 -10.85 27.39
CA GLY A 44 29.49 -10.19 26.49
C GLY A 44 28.91 -10.02 25.09
N GLY A 45 29.20 -8.88 24.49
CA GLY A 45 28.83 -8.50 23.12
C GLY A 45 29.58 -7.23 22.71
N ALA A 46 29.48 -6.84 21.44
CA ALA A 46 30.24 -5.71 20.89
C ALA A 46 29.57 -4.33 21.10
N PHE A 47 28.29 -4.30 21.46
CA PHE A 47 27.50 -3.06 21.54
C PHE A 47 26.99 -2.79 22.96
N ASP A 48 26.97 -1.51 23.35
CA ASP A 48 26.19 -1.03 24.48
C ASP A 48 24.77 -0.62 24.03
N VAL A 49 23.95 -0.12 24.97
CA VAL A 49 22.57 0.32 24.68
C VAL A 49 22.53 1.48 23.68
N ARG A 50 23.55 2.37 23.67
CA ARG A 50 23.62 3.52 22.75
C ARG A 50 23.90 3.06 21.33
N GLU A 51 24.88 2.18 21.14
CA GLU A 51 25.26 1.65 19.83
C GLU A 51 24.20 0.70 19.27
N ALA A 52 23.60 -0.14 20.12
CA ALA A 52 22.43 -0.94 19.75
C ALA A 52 21.26 -0.05 19.29
N GLY A 53 20.91 0.97 20.09
CA GLY A 53 19.88 1.96 19.75
C GLY A 53 20.15 2.68 18.43
N ARG A 54 21.37 3.18 18.22
CA ARG A 54 21.81 3.84 16.98
C ARG A 54 21.62 2.92 15.76
N ARG A 55 22.01 1.64 15.87
CA ARG A 55 21.86 0.65 14.79
C ARG A 55 20.39 0.34 14.51
N VAL A 56 19.56 0.11 15.54
CA VAL A 56 18.14 -0.19 15.37
C VAL A 56 17.38 1.00 14.76
N VAL A 57 17.73 2.25 15.11
CA VAL A 57 17.22 3.44 14.40
C VAL A 57 17.61 3.42 12.92
N ARG A 58 18.87 3.15 12.56
CA ARG A 58 19.30 3.11 11.15
C ARG A 58 18.62 1.99 10.36
N TYR A 59 18.36 0.83 10.98
CA TYR A 59 17.54 -0.22 10.38
C TYR A 59 16.09 0.26 10.16
N GLU A 60 15.45 0.86 11.17
CA GLU A 60 14.08 1.38 11.05
C GLU A 60 13.96 2.46 9.97
N THR A 61 14.84 3.47 9.98
CA THR A 61 14.90 4.53 8.96
C THR A 61 14.95 3.94 7.55
N VAL A 62 15.84 2.98 7.29
CA VAL A 62 16.05 2.46 5.92
C VAL A 62 14.94 1.48 5.52
N THR A 63 14.47 0.60 6.40
CA THR A 63 13.31 -0.26 6.13
C THR A 63 12.04 0.58 5.85
N PHE A 64 11.80 1.64 6.63
CA PHE A 64 10.68 2.56 6.41
C PHE A 64 10.79 3.30 5.07
N HIS A 65 11.99 3.72 4.65
CA HIS A 65 12.17 4.30 3.32
C HIS A 65 11.94 3.28 2.20
N LEU A 66 12.45 2.05 2.32
CA LEU A 66 12.23 0.99 1.31
C LEU A 66 10.75 0.62 1.17
N MET A 67 10.02 0.48 2.28
CA MET A 67 8.56 0.33 2.30
C MET A 67 7.86 1.42 1.48
N ARG A 68 8.19 2.70 1.72
CA ARG A 68 7.58 3.83 1.01
C ARG A 68 7.96 3.88 -0.47
N LEU A 69 9.18 3.50 -0.82
CA LEU A 69 9.66 3.44 -2.20
C LEU A 69 8.97 2.31 -2.98
N LEU A 70 8.91 1.09 -2.42
CA LEU A 70 8.17 -0.05 -2.97
C LEU A 70 6.70 0.33 -3.24
N SER A 71 6.07 1.01 -2.28
CA SER A 71 4.69 1.50 -2.37
C SER A 71 4.48 2.51 -3.51
N GLY A 72 5.39 3.49 -3.66
CA GLY A 72 5.32 4.50 -4.71
C GLY A 72 5.54 3.97 -6.12
N TRP A 73 6.18 2.81 -6.22
CA TRP A 73 6.55 2.13 -7.46
C TRP A 73 5.55 1.08 -7.96
N LEU A 74 4.58 0.64 -7.15
CA LEU A 74 3.52 -0.30 -7.58
C LEU A 74 2.85 0.13 -8.90
N ALA A 75 2.50 1.42 -9.01
CA ALA A 75 1.89 2.01 -10.20
C ALA A 75 2.86 2.17 -11.40
N LYS A 76 4.19 2.08 -11.19
CA LYS A 76 5.22 2.14 -12.25
C LYS A 76 5.58 0.76 -12.82
N VAL A 77 5.40 -0.32 -12.05
CA VAL A 77 5.67 -1.70 -12.48
C VAL A 77 4.50 -2.21 -13.32
N PRO A 78 4.67 -2.67 -14.58
CA PRO A 78 3.55 -3.20 -15.36
C PRO A 78 3.13 -4.62 -14.95
N GLU A 79 4.06 -5.51 -14.61
CA GLU A 79 3.81 -6.93 -14.38
C GLU A 79 2.96 -7.19 -13.14
N PHE A 80 1.78 -7.81 -13.32
CA PHE A 80 0.82 -8.08 -12.25
C PHE A 80 1.46 -8.84 -11.06
N GLU A 81 2.12 -9.97 -11.30
CA GLU A 81 2.75 -10.80 -10.25
C GLU A 81 3.84 -10.06 -9.47
N LEU A 82 4.52 -9.09 -10.11
CA LEU A 82 5.49 -8.25 -9.43
C LEU A 82 4.80 -7.23 -8.52
N LYS A 83 3.66 -6.65 -8.93
CA LYS A 83 2.84 -5.80 -8.04
C LYS A 83 2.37 -6.58 -6.81
N MET A 84 1.87 -7.80 -7.00
CA MET A 84 1.38 -8.67 -5.92
C MET A 84 2.43 -8.88 -4.82
N GLU A 85 3.62 -9.33 -5.20
CA GLU A 85 4.67 -9.63 -4.24
C GLU A 85 5.35 -8.36 -3.69
N ILE A 86 5.45 -7.29 -4.48
CA ILE A 86 5.86 -5.96 -3.97
C ILE A 86 4.88 -5.46 -2.89
N GLY A 87 3.56 -5.59 -3.10
CA GLY A 87 2.55 -5.18 -2.13
C GLY A 87 2.60 -6.00 -0.83
N ARG A 88 2.83 -7.31 -0.95
CA ARG A 88 3.11 -8.19 0.19
C ARG A 88 4.39 -7.75 0.94
N HIS A 89 5.46 -7.44 0.21
CA HIS A 89 6.72 -6.95 0.78
C HIS A 89 6.60 -5.56 1.43
N VAL A 90 5.71 -4.68 0.95
CA VAL A 90 5.41 -3.39 1.60
C VAL A 90 4.92 -3.59 3.03
N TRP A 91 3.96 -4.49 3.26
CA TRP A 91 3.45 -4.72 4.60
C TRP A 91 4.44 -5.45 5.52
N GLN A 92 5.20 -6.41 4.99
CA GLN A 92 6.31 -7.03 5.74
C GLN A 92 7.35 -5.99 6.19
N ASP A 93 7.76 -5.09 5.29
CA ASP A 93 8.67 -4.00 5.62
C ASP A 93 8.04 -3.02 6.64
N ALA A 94 6.72 -2.78 6.57
CA ALA A 94 5.98 -1.99 7.56
C ALA A 94 6.01 -2.66 8.95
N GLN A 95 5.70 -3.96 9.04
CA GLN A 95 5.74 -4.71 10.30
C GLN A 95 7.17 -4.77 10.88
N ALA A 96 8.18 -4.94 10.04
CA ALA A 96 9.58 -4.85 10.42
C ALA A 96 9.94 -3.45 10.95
N ALA A 97 9.52 -2.38 10.27
CA ALA A 97 9.72 -1.01 10.74
C ALA A 97 9.02 -0.75 12.08
N MET A 98 7.79 -1.22 12.28
CA MET A 98 7.07 -1.11 13.56
C MET A 98 7.80 -1.84 14.69
N ALA A 99 8.24 -3.07 14.46
CA ALA A 99 8.97 -3.87 15.45
C ALA A 99 10.33 -3.26 15.82
N LEU A 100 11.05 -2.70 14.83
CA LEU A 100 12.28 -1.93 15.07
C LEU A 100 11.99 -0.63 15.84
N ARG A 101 10.96 0.13 15.45
CA ARG A 101 10.56 1.38 16.12
C ARG A 101 10.21 1.16 17.58
N GLN A 102 9.40 0.13 17.88
CA GLN A 102 9.14 -0.32 19.24
C GLN A 102 10.44 -0.59 20.01
N ARG A 103 11.36 -1.38 19.43
CA ARG A 103 12.65 -1.69 20.04
C ARG A 103 13.54 -0.44 20.26
N THR A 104 13.46 0.59 19.41
CA THR A 104 14.18 1.86 19.66
C THR A 104 13.75 2.53 20.97
N SER A 105 12.45 2.55 21.29
CA SER A 105 11.95 3.14 22.53
C SER A 105 12.47 2.42 23.78
N GLU A 106 12.54 1.09 23.72
CA GLU A 106 13.05 0.23 24.79
C GLU A 106 14.58 0.34 24.97
N LEU A 107 15.30 0.73 23.90
CA LEU A 107 16.73 1.05 23.90
C LEU A 107 17.02 2.51 24.33
N ARG A 108 16.05 3.19 24.94
CA ARG A 108 16.14 4.59 25.42
C ARG A 108 16.36 5.63 24.31
N VAL A 109 15.98 5.33 23.07
CA VAL A 109 15.90 6.34 22.02
C VAL A 109 14.62 7.17 22.26
N PRO A 110 14.71 8.51 22.35
CA PRO A 110 13.52 9.37 22.47
C PRO A 110 12.52 9.19 21.31
N ALA A 111 11.24 9.47 21.57
CA ALA A 111 10.20 9.34 20.55
C ALA A 111 10.35 10.39 19.43
N ASP A 112 10.83 11.57 19.81
CA ASP A 112 11.16 12.77 19.04
C ASP A 112 12.59 12.76 18.47
N ALA A 113 13.37 11.69 18.67
CA ALA A 113 14.71 11.57 18.12
C ALA A 113 14.71 11.63 16.58
N ASP A 114 15.72 12.28 15.99
CA ASP A 114 15.83 12.44 14.55
C ASP A 114 15.99 11.09 13.82
N ARG A 115 14.96 10.73 13.04
CA ARG A 115 14.88 9.49 12.24
C ARG A 115 15.25 9.69 10.77
N ARG A 116 15.73 10.89 10.37
CA ARG A 116 16.28 11.12 9.02
C ARG A 116 17.49 10.22 8.77
N ALA A 117 17.69 9.83 7.52
CA ALA A 117 18.90 9.14 7.09
C ALA A 117 20.10 10.11 7.13
N PRO A 118 21.32 9.65 7.46
CA PRO A 118 22.55 10.42 7.19
C PRO A 118 22.59 10.84 5.72
N GLN A 119 23.16 12.00 5.41
CA GLN A 119 23.09 12.59 4.05
C GLN A 119 23.63 11.61 2.99
N GLU A 120 24.64 10.82 3.33
CA GLU A 120 25.25 9.81 2.48
C GLU A 120 24.30 8.65 2.16
N VAL A 121 23.55 8.18 3.18
CA VAL A 121 22.52 7.13 3.02
C VAL A 121 21.29 7.70 2.32
N GLN A 122 20.95 8.97 2.55
CA GLN A 122 19.88 9.65 1.82
C GLN A 122 20.21 9.73 0.33
N ARG A 123 21.44 10.13 -0.06
CA ARG A 123 21.89 10.11 -1.47
C ARG A 123 21.74 8.73 -2.14
N PHE A 124 21.96 7.64 -1.40
CA PHE A 124 21.71 6.28 -1.90
C PHE A 124 20.21 5.97 -2.07
N LEU A 125 19.36 6.38 -1.11
CA LEU A 125 17.90 6.21 -1.19
C LEU A 125 17.28 7.06 -2.31
N ASP A 126 17.76 8.29 -2.48
CA ASP A 126 17.34 9.20 -3.55
C ASP A 126 17.70 8.60 -4.93
N ALA A 127 18.94 8.11 -5.09
CA ALA A 127 19.37 7.45 -6.32
C ALA A 127 18.55 6.18 -6.63
N LEU A 128 18.14 5.41 -5.62
CA LEU A 128 17.27 4.25 -5.80
C LEU A 128 15.88 4.66 -6.31
N ASP A 129 15.32 5.76 -5.82
CA ASP A 129 14.02 6.27 -6.29
C ASP A 129 14.06 6.83 -7.73
N GLN A 130 15.19 7.44 -8.12
CA GLN A 130 15.45 7.94 -9.47
C GLN A 130 15.69 6.82 -10.52
N ALA A 131 15.43 5.55 -10.19
CA ALA A 131 15.41 4.50 -11.20
C ALA A 131 14.38 4.78 -12.32
N GLU A 132 14.78 4.53 -13.55
CA GLU A 132 14.02 4.79 -14.77
C GLU A 132 13.09 3.61 -15.12
N THR A 133 13.48 2.39 -14.73
CA THR A 133 12.81 1.14 -15.11
C THR A 133 12.52 0.23 -13.91
N PRO A 134 11.50 -0.66 -13.98
CA PRO A 134 11.26 -1.70 -12.97
C PRO A 134 12.50 -2.54 -12.68
N LEU A 135 13.28 -2.92 -13.71
CA LEU A 135 14.51 -3.69 -13.55
C LEU A 135 15.56 -2.94 -12.70
N GLN A 136 15.83 -1.67 -13.00
CA GLN A 136 16.75 -0.85 -12.18
C GLN A 136 16.27 -0.75 -10.72
N PHE A 137 14.98 -0.51 -10.50
CA PHE A 137 14.40 -0.40 -9.16
C PHE A 137 14.52 -1.71 -8.36
N LEU A 138 14.17 -2.84 -8.98
CA LEU A 138 14.26 -4.17 -8.37
C LEU A 138 15.72 -4.56 -8.06
N VAL A 139 16.67 -4.23 -8.94
CA VAL A 139 18.12 -4.35 -8.65
C VAL A 139 18.50 -3.52 -7.42
N GLY A 140 18.05 -2.26 -7.35
CA GLY A 140 18.33 -1.39 -6.21
C GLY A 140 17.80 -1.94 -4.89
N VAL A 141 16.55 -2.42 -4.86
CA VAL A 141 15.95 -2.99 -3.65
C VAL A 141 16.56 -4.35 -3.30
N TYR A 142 16.58 -5.30 -4.23
CA TYR A 142 16.80 -6.72 -3.92
C TYR A 142 18.24 -7.21 -4.11
N ARG A 143 19.09 -6.51 -4.89
CA ARG A 143 20.55 -6.79 -4.96
C ARG A 143 21.36 -5.88 -4.04
N VAL A 144 20.94 -4.64 -3.82
CA VAL A 144 21.69 -3.67 -2.98
C VAL A 144 21.06 -3.46 -1.60
N ALA A 145 19.86 -2.87 -1.51
CA ALA A 145 19.35 -2.36 -0.23
C ALA A 145 19.04 -3.48 0.79
N LYS A 146 18.17 -4.44 0.43
CA LYS A 146 17.75 -5.51 1.34
C LYS A 146 18.88 -6.48 1.70
N PRO A 147 19.78 -6.93 0.78
CA PRO A 147 20.94 -7.74 1.17
C PRO A 147 21.91 -7.01 2.12
N ARG A 148 22.01 -5.68 2.04
CA ARG A 148 22.87 -4.88 2.92
C ARG A 148 22.19 -4.64 4.28
N LEU A 149 20.86 -4.56 4.36
CA LEU A 149 20.11 -4.65 5.62
C LEU A 149 20.34 -6.02 6.29
N VAL A 150 20.15 -7.12 5.55
CA VAL A 150 20.41 -8.49 6.03
C VAL A 150 21.84 -8.61 6.55
N SER A 151 22.85 -8.13 5.80
CA SER A 151 24.25 -8.15 6.24
C SER A 151 24.47 -7.40 7.56
N ALA A 152 23.91 -6.19 7.68
CA ALA A 152 24.09 -5.34 8.86
C ALA A 152 23.32 -5.84 10.10
N MET A 153 22.12 -6.42 9.91
CA MET A 153 21.34 -7.06 10.97
C MET A 153 21.93 -8.40 11.39
N GLN A 154 22.45 -9.20 10.45
CA GLN A 154 23.08 -10.48 10.74
C GLN A 154 24.38 -10.30 11.52
N TYR A 155 25.19 -9.28 11.19
CA TYR A 155 26.33 -8.88 12.00
C TYR A 155 25.89 -8.55 13.43
N HIS A 156 24.85 -7.73 13.60
CA HIS A 156 24.28 -7.37 14.90
C HIS A 156 23.84 -8.60 15.70
N VAL A 157 23.08 -9.52 15.09
CA VAL A 157 22.64 -10.77 15.73
C VAL A 157 23.82 -11.70 16.11
N THR A 158 24.97 -11.55 15.44
CA THR A 158 26.18 -12.35 15.69
C THR A 158 27.03 -11.78 16.83
N VAL A 159 27.02 -10.46 17.06
CA VAL A 159 27.89 -9.79 18.06
C VAL A 159 27.15 -9.25 19.30
N THR A 160 25.82 -9.30 19.33
CA THR A 160 25.01 -8.84 20.48
C THR A 160 24.90 -9.91 21.57
N ASP A 161 24.92 -9.47 22.84
CA ASP A 161 24.87 -10.34 24.03
C ASP A 161 23.57 -11.18 24.06
N PRO A 162 23.66 -12.54 24.09
CA PRO A 162 22.51 -13.46 24.00
C PRO A 162 21.66 -13.55 25.28
N VAL A 163 21.98 -12.76 26.30
CA VAL A 163 21.24 -12.65 27.57
C VAL A 163 20.80 -11.21 27.82
N CYS A 164 21.74 -10.25 27.80
CA CYS A 164 21.49 -8.86 28.17
C CYS A 164 20.62 -8.12 27.15
N ASP A 165 20.85 -8.32 25.86
CA ASP A 165 20.05 -7.74 24.77
C ASP A 165 19.36 -8.80 23.90
N ALA A 166 18.98 -9.90 24.56
CA ALA A 166 18.09 -10.91 24.01
C ALA A 166 16.79 -10.34 23.39
N PRO A 167 16.18 -9.23 23.87
CA PRO A 167 15.04 -8.61 23.19
C PRO A 167 15.36 -8.16 21.76
N THR A 168 16.48 -7.48 21.50
CA THR A 168 16.86 -7.10 20.12
C THR A 168 17.10 -8.34 19.26
N LEU A 169 17.65 -9.43 19.80
CA LEU A 169 17.76 -10.70 19.08
C LEU A 169 16.40 -11.33 18.74
N ARG A 170 15.35 -11.09 19.55
CA ARG A 170 13.97 -11.52 19.24
C ARG A 170 13.30 -10.61 18.21
N THR A 171 13.64 -9.32 18.16
CA THR A 171 13.19 -8.40 17.10
C THR A 171 13.85 -8.71 15.76
N LEU A 172 15.18 -8.86 15.72
CA LEU A 172 15.93 -8.95 14.45
C LEU A 172 15.81 -10.29 13.74
N ARG A 173 15.63 -11.41 14.44
CA ARG A 173 15.61 -12.75 13.80
C ARG A 173 14.43 -12.96 12.84
N PRO A 174 13.16 -12.71 13.21
CA PRO A 174 12.05 -12.82 12.26
C PRO A 174 12.22 -11.89 11.04
N ILE A 175 12.69 -10.66 11.27
CA ILE A 175 12.97 -9.69 10.20
C ILE A 175 14.06 -10.20 9.26
N LEU A 176 15.12 -10.84 9.78
CA LEU A 176 16.17 -11.46 8.97
C LEU A 176 15.65 -12.64 8.14
N ASP A 177 14.84 -13.53 8.73
CA ASP A 177 14.27 -14.68 8.04
C ASP A 177 13.35 -14.25 6.88
N GLU A 178 12.57 -13.19 7.10
CA GLU A 178 11.66 -12.60 6.11
C GLU A 178 12.41 -11.82 5.02
N LEU A 179 13.33 -10.90 5.38
CA LEU A 179 14.19 -10.21 4.40
C LEU A 179 15.01 -11.20 3.55
N ALA A 180 15.42 -12.33 4.13
CA ALA A 180 16.09 -13.41 3.39
C ALA A 180 15.14 -14.12 2.41
N ALA A 181 13.84 -14.24 2.70
CA ALA A 181 12.85 -14.74 1.75
C ALA A 181 12.59 -13.73 0.62
N GLN A 182 12.34 -12.47 0.97
CA GLN A 182 12.13 -11.38 0.02
C GLN A 182 13.31 -11.22 -0.96
N THR A 183 14.55 -11.31 -0.48
CA THR A 183 15.75 -11.19 -1.34
C THR A 183 15.92 -12.38 -2.28
N ARG A 184 15.63 -13.61 -1.84
CA ARG A 184 15.62 -14.78 -2.75
C ARG A 184 14.57 -14.66 -3.84
N TRP A 185 13.38 -14.17 -3.50
CA TRP A 185 12.32 -13.91 -4.49
C TRP A 185 12.73 -12.79 -5.45
N GLY A 186 13.22 -11.67 -4.93
CA GLY A 186 13.59 -10.51 -5.74
C GLY A 186 14.76 -10.76 -6.68
N GLU A 187 15.73 -11.59 -6.27
CA GLU A 187 16.80 -12.06 -7.15
C GLU A 187 16.26 -12.88 -8.32
N ALA A 188 15.32 -13.79 -8.07
CA ALA A 188 14.67 -14.56 -9.13
C ALA A 188 13.82 -13.67 -10.07
N ALA A 189 13.15 -12.65 -9.54
CA ALA A 189 12.41 -11.66 -10.32
C ALA A 189 13.34 -10.80 -11.21
N VAL A 190 14.50 -10.37 -10.70
CA VAL A 190 15.51 -9.63 -11.47
C VAL A 190 16.09 -10.50 -12.59
N GLU A 191 16.46 -11.75 -12.31
CA GLU A 191 16.94 -12.67 -13.34
C GLU A 191 15.86 -13.00 -14.39
N ALA A 192 14.59 -13.10 -13.99
CA ALA A 192 13.47 -13.26 -14.93
C ALA A 192 13.34 -12.06 -15.88
N LEU A 193 13.44 -10.82 -15.37
CA LEU A 193 13.40 -9.60 -16.21
C LEU A 193 14.65 -9.43 -17.09
N ILE A 194 15.82 -9.88 -16.63
CA ILE A 194 17.02 -9.95 -17.47
C ILE A 194 16.81 -10.97 -18.60
N GLY A 195 16.30 -12.17 -18.28
CA GLY A 195 16.00 -13.23 -19.25
C GLY A 195 14.86 -12.90 -20.22
N ALA A 196 13.92 -12.04 -19.84
CA ALA A 196 12.74 -11.67 -20.63
C ALA A 196 13.07 -10.84 -21.88
N GLY A 197 13.54 -11.51 -22.94
CA GLY A 197 13.49 -10.95 -24.30
C GLY A 197 12.04 -10.84 -24.76
N HIS A 198 11.64 -9.67 -25.28
CA HIS A 198 10.32 -9.28 -25.79
C HIS A 198 9.32 -10.44 -26.01
N ALA A 199 8.59 -10.83 -24.95
CA ALA A 199 7.55 -11.86 -25.00
C ALA A 199 6.23 -11.33 -25.63
N GLY A 200 6.34 -10.54 -26.69
CA GLY A 200 5.22 -10.08 -27.49
C GLY A 200 4.67 -11.22 -28.35
N HIS A 201 3.45 -11.68 -28.03
CA HIS A 201 2.68 -12.67 -28.78
C HIS A 201 3.29 -14.08 -28.92
N ALA A 202 3.10 -14.92 -27.89
CA ALA A 202 2.97 -16.36 -28.08
C ALA A 202 1.52 -16.75 -28.51
N GLY A 203 0.99 -16.06 -29.52
CA GLY A 203 -0.28 -16.42 -30.19
C GLY A 203 -0.04 -17.51 -31.23
N GLN A 204 -0.94 -18.48 -31.35
CA GLN A 204 -0.74 -19.68 -32.17
C GLN A 204 -0.55 -19.38 -33.68
N ALA A 205 0.64 -19.61 -34.24
CA ALA A 205 0.87 -20.29 -35.53
C ALA A 205 2.36 -20.38 -35.92
N GLY A 206 2.74 -21.45 -36.63
CA GLY A 206 3.97 -21.49 -37.45
C GLY A 206 5.11 -22.37 -36.93
N GLN A 207 5.45 -23.42 -37.68
CA GLN A 207 6.75 -24.11 -37.56
C GLN A 207 7.68 -23.63 -38.67
N GLY A 208 8.81 -23.00 -38.32
CA GLY A 208 9.93 -22.79 -39.24
C GLY A 208 10.67 -21.45 -39.04
N GLY A 209 11.99 -21.51 -38.85
CA GLY A 209 12.85 -20.32 -38.76
C GLY A 209 13.99 -20.45 -37.75
N SER A 210 15.05 -21.20 -38.07
CA SER A 210 16.21 -21.39 -37.17
C SER A 210 17.17 -20.19 -37.19
N SER A 211 16.70 -19.01 -36.78
CA SER A 211 17.49 -17.77 -36.73
C SER A 211 17.22 -16.87 -35.50
N GLU A 212 16.09 -17.02 -34.81
CA GLU A 212 15.66 -16.09 -33.74
C GLU A 212 16.55 -16.09 -32.49
N HIS A 213 17.31 -17.16 -32.24
CA HIS A 213 18.14 -17.30 -31.04
C HIS A 213 19.34 -16.33 -30.95
N ALA A 214 19.73 -15.68 -32.06
CA ALA A 214 20.85 -14.74 -32.05
C ALA A 214 20.47 -13.38 -31.44
N GLU A 215 19.34 -12.80 -31.86
CA GLU A 215 18.89 -11.46 -31.45
C GLU A 215 18.38 -11.45 -29.99
N GLN A 216 17.77 -12.55 -29.54
CA GLN A 216 17.31 -12.70 -28.15
C GLN A 216 18.48 -12.67 -27.14
N GLY A 217 19.65 -13.22 -27.52
CA GLY A 217 20.83 -13.28 -26.66
C GLY A 217 21.49 -11.92 -26.42
N ASP A 218 21.50 -11.05 -27.43
CA ASP A 218 22.09 -9.71 -27.33
C ASP A 218 21.27 -8.80 -26.39
N GLY A 219 19.95 -8.78 -26.55
CA GLY A 219 19.06 -7.99 -25.70
C GLY A 219 19.07 -8.40 -24.22
N ALA A 220 19.17 -9.72 -23.93
CA ALA A 220 19.34 -10.20 -22.55
C ALA A 220 20.70 -9.82 -21.97
N THR A 221 21.77 -9.93 -22.77
CA THR A 221 23.12 -9.50 -22.39
C THR A 221 23.18 -8.00 -22.10
N GLN A 222 22.50 -7.17 -22.90
CA GLN A 222 22.40 -5.73 -22.68
C GLN A 222 21.68 -5.39 -21.36
N ARG A 223 20.52 -6.03 -21.07
CA ARG A 223 19.82 -5.86 -19.79
C ARG A 223 20.67 -6.30 -18.59
N ALA A 224 21.40 -7.40 -18.71
CA ALA A 224 22.33 -7.85 -17.67
C ALA A 224 23.45 -6.82 -17.40
N GLN A 225 24.04 -6.25 -18.46
CA GLN A 225 25.06 -5.20 -18.34
C GLN A 225 24.51 -3.92 -17.70
N GLN A 226 23.30 -3.49 -18.09
CA GLN A 226 22.63 -2.33 -17.49
C GLN A 226 22.32 -2.56 -15.99
N ALA A 227 21.78 -3.74 -15.64
CA ALA A 227 21.52 -4.12 -14.25
C ALA A 227 22.81 -4.14 -13.41
N ALA A 228 23.90 -4.72 -13.92
CA ALA A 228 25.19 -4.74 -13.23
C ALA A 228 25.81 -3.34 -13.08
N ALA A 229 25.73 -2.48 -14.11
CA ALA A 229 26.20 -1.11 -14.04
C ALA A 229 25.43 -0.28 -12.98
N TRP A 230 24.11 -0.45 -12.93
CA TRP A 230 23.25 0.20 -11.94
C TRP A 230 23.50 -0.30 -10.52
N GLN A 231 23.67 -1.62 -10.34
CA GLN A 231 24.09 -2.19 -9.06
C GLN A 231 25.41 -1.59 -8.57
N ASN A 232 26.44 -1.55 -9.43
CA ASN A 232 27.75 -0.99 -9.10
C ASN A 232 27.67 0.49 -8.71
N HIS A 233 26.81 1.27 -9.35
CA HIS A 233 26.58 2.68 -8.99
C HIS A 233 25.99 2.82 -7.57
N LEU A 234 24.91 2.09 -7.29
CA LEU A 234 24.26 2.13 -5.98
C LEU A 234 25.15 1.56 -4.86
N GLU A 235 25.93 0.51 -5.13
CA GLU A 235 26.93 -0.02 -4.19
C GLU A 235 28.07 0.96 -3.93
N ALA A 236 28.52 1.74 -4.92
CA ALA A 236 29.52 2.79 -4.73
C ALA A 236 29.01 3.94 -3.85
N LEU A 237 27.75 4.38 -4.03
CA LEU A 237 27.11 5.36 -3.14
C LEU A 237 27.03 4.84 -1.70
N LEU A 238 26.62 3.58 -1.52
CA LEU A 238 26.47 2.97 -0.20
C LEU A 238 27.82 2.68 0.48
N ALA A 239 28.86 2.36 -0.29
CA ALA A 239 30.23 2.25 0.22
C ALA A 239 30.77 3.61 0.68
N ALA A 240 30.53 4.67 -0.10
CA ALA A 240 30.88 6.04 0.29
C ALA A 240 30.12 6.53 1.54
N ALA A 241 28.98 5.90 1.87
CA ALA A 241 28.23 6.17 3.09
C ALA A 241 28.76 5.47 4.35
N GLY A 242 29.71 4.53 4.24
CA GLY A 242 30.04 3.62 5.34
C GLY A 242 28.97 2.54 5.56
N GLY A 243 28.24 2.17 4.51
CA GLY A 243 27.13 1.22 4.56
C GLY A 243 25.85 1.80 5.18
N ILE A 244 24.81 0.95 5.29
CA ILE A 244 23.48 1.33 5.80
C ILE A 244 23.51 1.87 7.25
N VAL A 245 24.49 1.44 8.05
CA VAL A 245 24.71 1.87 9.44
C VAL A 245 25.63 3.10 9.56
N ALA A 246 26.12 3.64 8.45
CA ALA A 246 27.04 4.77 8.36
C ALA A 246 28.28 4.64 9.28
N GLU A 247 29.01 3.53 9.15
CA GLU A 247 30.28 3.31 9.84
C GLU A 247 31.42 4.03 9.11
N GLY A 248 31.77 5.23 9.60
CA GLY A 248 32.94 5.98 9.12
C GLY A 248 32.74 7.50 9.05
N THR A 249 31.49 7.97 8.91
CA THR A 249 31.18 9.40 8.98
C THR A 249 31.26 9.88 10.42
N ALA A 250 32.37 10.54 10.78
CA ALA A 250 32.51 11.16 12.10
C ALA A 250 31.43 12.23 12.31
N GLN A 251 30.73 12.15 13.44
CA GLN A 251 29.78 13.19 13.86
C GLN A 251 30.55 14.51 14.03
N PRO A 252 30.14 15.62 13.41
CA PRO A 252 30.76 16.92 13.68
C PRO A 252 30.58 17.26 15.16
N PRO A 253 31.58 17.85 15.83
CA PRO A 253 31.43 18.26 17.22
C PRO A 253 30.30 19.29 17.32
N GLU A 254 29.48 19.18 18.37
CA GLU A 254 28.40 20.14 18.61
C GLU A 254 28.98 21.54 18.82
N PRO A 255 28.44 22.59 18.15
CA PRO A 255 28.93 23.95 18.33
C PRO A 255 28.59 24.45 19.73
N GLU A 256 29.60 24.95 20.45
CA GLU A 256 29.42 25.48 21.81
C GLU A 256 28.42 26.66 21.84
N SER A 257 27.48 26.59 22.78
CA SER A 257 26.41 27.59 22.91
C SER A 257 26.94 28.97 23.30
N THR A 258 26.79 29.96 22.42
CA THR A 258 26.99 31.39 22.72
C THR A 258 25.85 32.24 22.12
N PRO A 259 25.54 33.42 22.70
CA PRO A 259 24.13 33.76 22.97
C PRO A 259 23.45 34.73 21.99
N GLU A 260 22.16 34.95 22.28
CA GLU A 260 21.25 35.98 21.77
C GLU A 260 21.92 37.29 21.31
N ASN A 261 21.67 37.70 20.05
CA ASN A 261 21.10 39.00 19.64
C ASN A 261 21.33 39.29 18.14
N ALA A 262 20.33 39.06 17.28
CA ALA A 262 20.39 39.46 15.86
C ALA A 262 19.00 39.65 15.18
N VAL A 263 17.96 40.05 15.93
CA VAL A 263 16.64 40.34 15.32
C VAL A 263 16.60 41.78 14.81
N GLN A 264 16.75 42.01 13.50
CA GLN A 264 16.32 43.25 12.85
C GLN A 264 16.20 43.17 11.31
N SER A 265 15.37 44.06 10.76
CA SER A 265 15.29 44.42 9.33
C SER A 265 14.59 43.48 8.33
N ILE A 266 13.44 42.90 8.69
CA ILE A 266 12.36 42.66 7.70
C ILE A 266 11.61 43.99 7.51
N ALA A 267 12.25 44.94 6.81
CA ALA A 267 11.75 46.31 6.69
C ALA A 267 12.28 47.05 5.44
N ASP A 268 12.25 46.41 4.26
CA ASP A 268 12.20 47.10 2.96
C ASP A 268 11.96 46.11 1.81
N MET A 269 10.89 46.31 1.02
CA MET A 269 10.68 45.98 -0.41
C MET A 269 9.16 46.07 -0.75
N PRO A 270 8.74 46.44 -1.99
CA PRO A 270 7.41 47.03 -2.21
C PRO A 270 6.31 46.04 -2.63
N ARG A 271 5.05 46.39 -2.33
CA ARG A 271 3.85 45.76 -2.92
C ARG A 271 3.61 46.26 -4.35
N ALA A 272 3.31 45.34 -5.27
CA ALA A 272 2.75 45.62 -6.59
C ALA A 272 1.29 45.13 -6.69
N GLN A 273 0.56 45.57 -7.72
CA GLN A 273 -0.90 45.44 -7.83
C GLN A 273 -1.36 44.27 -8.71
N GLN A 274 -2.59 43.78 -8.46
CA GLN A 274 -3.32 42.86 -9.34
C GLN A 274 -3.79 43.55 -10.64
N PRO A 275 -4.14 42.76 -11.66
CA PRO A 275 -5.41 42.92 -12.37
C PRO A 275 -6.37 41.73 -12.15
N ARG A 276 -7.67 41.93 -12.45
CA ARG A 276 -8.76 40.95 -12.27
C ARG A 276 -9.36 40.48 -13.60
N SER A 277 -9.86 39.25 -13.61
CA SER A 277 -11.09 38.79 -14.31
C SER A 277 -11.46 37.40 -13.70
N GLU A 278 -12.61 37.17 -13.05
CA GLU A 278 -13.97 37.04 -13.61
C GLU A 278 -13.99 36.09 -14.83
N ARG A 279 -14.47 34.83 -14.80
CA ARG A 279 -15.79 34.20 -14.42
C ARG A 279 -15.68 32.65 -14.60
N LEU A 280 -16.55 31.70 -14.18
CA LEU A 280 -17.70 31.51 -13.24
C LEU A 280 -17.39 30.19 -12.42
N LEU A 281 -18.17 29.47 -11.60
CA LEU A 281 -19.56 29.45 -11.06
C LEU A 281 -20.68 28.59 -11.73
N VAL A 282 -20.81 27.33 -11.25
CA VAL A 282 -22.04 26.62 -10.77
C VAL A 282 -22.73 25.50 -11.62
N ALA A 283 -22.58 24.24 -11.13
CA ALA A 283 -23.55 23.10 -11.09
C ALA A 283 -23.96 22.29 -12.35
N ALA A 284 -24.40 21.00 -12.30
CA ALA A 284 -24.26 19.88 -11.33
C ALA A 284 -24.89 18.52 -11.84
N ARG A 285 -24.81 17.45 -11.02
CA ARG A 285 -25.78 16.33 -10.77
C ARG A 285 -26.20 15.32 -11.86
N ASP A 286 -25.71 14.07 -11.73
CA ASP A 286 -26.32 12.74 -12.04
C ASP A 286 -26.99 12.45 -13.42
N ALA A 287 -27.28 11.21 -13.86
CA ALA A 287 -27.35 9.91 -13.17
C ALA A 287 -26.79 8.68 -13.97
N ARG A 288 -26.70 7.57 -13.22
CA ARG A 288 -26.11 6.24 -13.46
C ARG A 288 -26.73 5.33 -14.55
N PHE A 289 -25.89 4.39 -15.02
CA PHE A 289 -26.14 3.04 -15.60
C PHE A 289 -27.56 2.63 -16.03
N TYR A 290 -27.74 2.31 -17.33
CA TYR A 290 -28.52 1.16 -17.86
C TYR A 290 -28.06 0.83 -19.30
N ILE A 291 -28.44 -0.33 -19.84
CA ILE A 291 -28.06 -0.82 -21.18
C ILE A 291 -29.24 -0.65 -22.16
N ASP A 292 -28.97 -0.16 -23.38
CA ASP A 292 -29.84 -0.33 -24.56
C ASP A 292 -29.01 -0.38 -25.87
N LEU A 293 -29.60 -0.80 -26.99
CA LEU A 293 -28.91 -1.43 -28.13
C LEU A 293 -29.43 -0.99 -29.53
N THR A 294 -29.12 0.23 -29.99
CA THR A 294 -29.36 0.62 -31.40
C THR A 294 -28.35 1.66 -31.93
N PRO A 295 -27.92 1.64 -33.22
CA PRO A 295 -26.78 2.46 -33.69
C PRO A 295 -27.12 3.60 -34.70
N ARG A 296 -26.35 4.71 -34.69
CA ARG A 296 -25.61 5.27 -35.88
C ARG A 296 -24.83 6.60 -35.68
N ILE A 297 -23.50 6.52 -35.83
CA ILE A 297 -22.49 7.40 -36.52
C ILE A 297 -22.60 8.95 -36.58
N LEU A 298 -21.41 9.60 -36.43
CA LEU A 298 -20.96 10.96 -36.84
C LEU A 298 -21.20 12.13 -35.85
N PRO A 299 -20.41 13.24 -35.90
CA PRO A 299 -19.10 13.50 -36.55
C PRO A 299 -18.02 14.03 -35.55
N GLU A 300 -16.91 14.61 -36.07
CA GLU A 300 -15.78 15.20 -35.32
C GLU A 300 -15.98 16.70 -34.95
N ASP A 301 -15.13 17.18 -34.02
CA ASP A 301 -14.76 18.57 -33.67
C ASP A 301 -15.85 19.60 -33.27
N ASP A 302 -16.08 19.71 -31.95
CA ASP A 302 -15.98 20.97 -31.17
C ASP A 302 -16.08 20.65 -29.65
N ASP A 303 -15.10 21.07 -28.84
CA ASP A 303 -15.09 20.80 -27.38
C ASP A 303 -16.05 21.74 -26.62
N PRO A 304 -16.98 21.22 -25.80
CA PRO A 304 -18.01 22.03 -25.15
C PRO A 304 -17.46 22.88 -23.97
N PRO A 305 -17.99 24.09 -23.72
CA PRO A 305 -17.40 25.05 -22.76
C PRO A 305 -17.22 24.54 -21.33
N GLU A 306 -18.07 23.64 -20.85
CA GLU A 306 -18.04 23.13 -19.47
C GLU A 306 -16.82 22.24 -19.15
N LEU A 307 -16.04 21.83 -20.17
CA LEU A 307 -14.77 21.13 -19.97
C LEU A 307 -13.68 22.08 -19.45
N LEU A 308 -13.53 23.26 -20.07
CA LEU A 308 -12.50 24.25 -19.77
C LEU A 308 -12.64 24.84 -18.36
N GLU A 309 -13.87 25.04 -17.88
CA GLU A 309 -14.10 25.58 -16.52
C GLU A 309 -13.68 24.59 -15.41
N LEU A 310 -13.80 23.28 -15.65
CA LEU A 310 -13.40 22.25 -14.69
C LEU A 310 -11.86 22.16 -14.57
N GLU A 311 -11.15 22.22 -15.70
CA GLU A 311 -9.69 22.18 -15.72
C GLU A 311 -9.08 23.42 -15.07
N ALA A 312 -9.67 24.60 -15.33
CA ALA A 312 -9.29 25.84 -14.65
C ALA A 312 -9.49 25.76 -13.12
N ALA A 313 -10.56 25.12 -12.65
CA ALA A 313 -10.82 24.92 -11.22
C ALA A 313 -9.81 23.97 -10.55
N LEU A 314 -9.38 22.91 -11.26
CA LEU A 314 -8.34 21.99 -10.79
C LEU A 314 -6.95 22.65 -10.77
N GLU A 315 -6.58 23.38 -11.83
CA GLU A 315 -5.29 24.09 -11.92
C GLU A 315 -5.18 25.24 -10.89
N ALA A 316 -6.28 25.92 -10.58
CA ALA A 316 -6.31 26.92 -9.50
C ALA A 316 -5.99 26.28 -8.13
N ARG A 317 -6.54 25.10 -7.84
CA ARG A 317 -6.40 24.41 -6.55
C ARG A 317 -5.01 23.84 -6.30
N ARG A 318 -4.29 23.45 -7.35
CA ARG A 318 -2.85 23.10 -7.27
C ARG A 318 -2.00 24.21 -6.62
N ARG A 319 -2.51 25.44 -6.55
CA ARG A 319 -1.82 26.62 -6.00
C ARG A 319 -2.37 27.12 -4.66
N THR A 320 -3.43 26.51 -4.12
CA THR A 320 -4.11 26.97 -2.88
C THR A 320 -4.26 25.87 -1.82
N SER A 321 -3.43 24.83 -1.88
CA SER A 321 -3.37 23.79 -0.84
C SER A 321 -2.54 24.27 0.36
N ASP A 322 -2.98 25.39 0.95
CA ASP A 322 -2.35 26.06 2.10
C ASP A 322 -2.69 25.33 3.43
N LEU A 323 -2.58 24.00 3.44
CA LEU A 323 -2.78 23.19 4.64
C LEU A 323 -1.70 23.55 5.68
N PRO A 324 -2.10 24.02 6.89
CA PRO A 324 -1.19 24.74 7.78
C PRO A 324 -0.31 23.81 8.62
N ALA A 325 0.77 23.31 8.02
CA ALA A 325 2.00 23.09 8.80
C ALA A 325 2.57 24.47 9.17
N THR A 326 2.72 24.76 10.47
CA THR A 326 3.20 26.05 10.97
C THR A 326 4.54 26.47 10.33
N PRO A 327 4.78 27.78 10.07
CA PRO A 327 5.99 28.21 9.36
C PRO A 327 7.33 27.93 10.06
N GLU A 328 7.33 27.71 11.37
CA GLU A 328 8.53 27.83 12.22
C GLU A 328 9.27 26.51 12.44
N ASP A 329 8.60 25.35 12.27
CA ASP A 329 9.23 24.02 12.31
C ASP A 329 9.92 23.62 10.98
N ARG A 330 10.00 24.55 10.01
CA ARG A 330 10.36 24.28 8.61
C ARG A 330 11.87 24.32 8.31
N ALA A 331 12.67 23.55 9.04
CA ALA A 331 14.14 23.52 8.87
C ALA A 331 14.70 22.17 8.36
N ALA A 332 15.06 22.14 7.08
CA ALA A 332 15.94 21.14 6.44
C ALA A 332 15.49 19.67 6.46
N GLU A 333 14.42 19.36 5.71
CA GLU A 333 14.66 18.44 4.59
C GLU A 333 14.85 19.29 3.33
N GLY A 334 15.78 18.89 2.46
CA GLY A 334 16.02 19.59 1.19
C GLY A 334 14.87 19.38 0.21
N ASP A 335 14.90 20.13 -0.89
CA ASP A 335 14.01 19.93 -2.03
C ASP A 335 14.20 18.53 -2.62
N ARG A 336 13.36 17.57 -2.20
CA ARG A 336 13.29 16.21 -2.77
C ARG A 336 12.64 16.18 -4.17
N GLY A 337 12.30 17.35 -4.73
CA GLY A 337 11.46 17.49 -5.91
C GLY A 337 9.99 17.17 -5.64
N VAL A 338 9.15 17.41 -6.65
CA VAL A 338 7.82 16.78 -6.71
C VAL A 338 8.03 15.35 -7.23
N PRO A 339 7.56 14.30 -6.54
CA PRO A 339 7.70 12.93 -7.01
C PRO A 339 7.14 12.75 -8.43
N PRO A 340 7.78 11.95 -9.29
CA PRO A 340 7.41 11.87 -10.71
C PRO A 340 5.93 11.47 -10.86
N PRO A 341 5.13 12.23 -11.65
CA PRO A 341 3.71 11.97 -11.80
C PRO A 341 3.50 10.66 -12.55
N VAL A 342 2.62 9.82 -12.02
CA VAL A 342 2.16 8.59 -12.67
C VAL A 342 0.72 8.87 -13.15
N PRO A 343 0.49 9.31 -14.40
CA PRO A 343 -0.84 9.76 -14.84
C PRO A 343 -1.83 8.59 -14.94
N LEU A 344 -1.34 7.40 -15.28
CA LEU A 344 -2.06 6.13 -15.25
C LEU A 344 -1.15 5.07 -14.64
N ALA A 345 -1.73 4.12 -13.91
CA ALA A 345 -1.02 2.96 -13.43
C ALA A 345 -0.65 2.03 -14.59
N GLN A 346 0.55 1.47 -14.57
CA GLN A 346 1.03 0.54 -15.59
C GLN A 346 0.36 -0.84 -15.45
N ARG A 347 0.20 -1.54 -16.57
CA ARG A 347 -0.28 -2.92 -16.67
C ARG A 347 0.53 -3.66 -17.74
N ASP A 348 0.73 -4.96 -17.58
CA ASP A 348 1.40 -5.78 -18.60
C ASP A 348 0.49 -6.14 -19.78
N ALA A 349 1.10 -6.70 -20.84
CA ALA A 349 0.46 -6.96 -22.13
C ALA A 349 -0.72 -7.96 -22.12
N ARG A 350 -1.06 -8.57 -20.97
CA ARG A 350 -2.33 -9.32 -20.82
C ARG A 350 -3.53 -8.39 -20.68
N PHE A 351 -3.35 -7.20 -20.12
CA PHE A 351 -4.43 -6.25 -19.88
C PHE A 351 -4.65 -5.35 -21.10
N ALA A 352 -5.76 -5.56 -21.80
CA ALA A 352 -6.24 -4.60 -22.78
C ALA A 352 -6.80 -3.36 -22.06
N MET A 353 -5.94 -2.39 -21.73
CA MET A 353 -6.38 -1.08 -21.26
C MET A 353 -7.03 -0.32 -22.43
N VAL A 354 -8.29 0.08 -22.27
CA VAL A 354 -9.08 0.74 -23.31
C VAL A 354 -9.82 1.96 -22.78
N HIS A 355 -10.39 2.76 -23.69
CA HIS A 355 -11.32 3.83 -23.33
C HIS A 355 -12.68 3.23 -22.90
N PRO A 356 -13.44 3.82 -21.94
CA PRO A 356 -14.69 3.23 -21.44
C PRO A 356 -15.75 2.92 -22.52
N ALA A 357 -15.79 3.73 -23.59
CA ALA A 357 -16.63 3.44 -24.75
C ALA A 357 -16.29 2.07 -25.39
N ASP A 358 -15.00 1.78 -25.53
CA ASP A 358 -14.53 0.57 -26.17
C ASP A 358 -14.52 -0.63 -25.24
N GLN A 359 -14.40 -0.42 -23.92
CA GLN A 359 -14.64 -1.48 -22.94
C GLN A 359 -16.05 -2.06 -23.10
N VAL A 360 -17.06 -1.20 -23.21
CA VAL A 360 -18.47 -1.62 -23.37
C VAL A 360 -18.71 -2.30 -24.73
N ARG A 361 -18.03 -1.87 -25.80
CA ARG A 361 -18.12 -2.50 -27.13
C ARG A 361 -17.41 -3.86 -27.23
N GLN A 362 -16.30 -4.03 -26.50
CA GLN A 362 -15.46 -5.22 -26.53
C GLN A 362 -15.85 -6.26 -25.46
N MET A 363 -16.57 -5.85 -24.41
CA MET A 363 -17.15 -6.78 -23.46
C MET A 363 -18.14 -7.71 -24.19
N PRO A 364 -18.07 -9.04 -24.01
CA PRO A 364 -19.12 -9.91 -24.55
C PRO A 364 -20.47 -9.56 -23.90
N PRO A 365 -21.62 -9.91 -24.49
CA PRO A 365 -22.91 -9.75 -23.80
C PRO A 365 -22.93 -10.63 -22.52
N PRO A 366 -23.51 -10.18 -21.39
CA PRO A 366 -23.56 -11.02 -20.17
C PRO A 366 -24.43 -12.27 -20.31
N GLY A 367 -25.45 -12.21 -21.19
CA GLY A 367 -26.46 -13.24 -21.32
C GLY A 367 -27.19 -13.52 -20.00
N ASP A 368 -27.76 -14.72 -19.90
CA ASP A 368 -28.37 -15.20 -18.65
C ASP A 368 -27.41 -16.03 -17.79
N ASP A 369 -26.28 -16.52 -18.33
CA ASP A 369 -25.29 -17.32 -17.60
C ASP A 369 -24.75 -16.59 -16.37
N TRP A 370 -24.85 -17.26 -15.21
CA TRP A 370 -24.29 -16.81 -13.95
C TRP A 370 -22.76 -16.87 -13.95
N THR A 371 -22.17 -17.92 -14.53
CA THR A 371 -20.72 -18.15 -14.52
C THR A 371 -19.99 -17.00 -15.19
N GLU A 372 -20.47 -16.59 -16.37
CA GLU A 372 -19.94 -15.45 -17.11
C GLU A 372 -20.14 -14.10 -16.38
N LYS A 373 -21.23 -13.93 -15.62
CA LYS A 373 -21.43 -12.74 -14.76
C LYS A 373 -20.44 -12.73 -13.59
N ALA A 374 -20.26 -13.86 -12.92
CA ALA A 374 -19.33 -14.03 -11.81
C ALA A 374 -17.87 -13.77 -12.24
N ARG A 375 -17.42 -14.33 -13.38
CA ARG A 375 -16.09 -14.06 -13.96
C ARG A 375 -15.82 -12.57 -14.17
N ARG A 376 -16.81 -11.83 -14.66
CA ARG A 376 -16.66 -10.39 -14.92
C ARG A 376 -16.63 -9.56 -13.65
N LEU A 377 -17.41 -9.95 -12.63
CA LEU A 377 -17.30 -9.34 -11.31
C LEU A 377 -15.90 -9.57 -10.73
N MET A 378 -15.42 -10.82 -10.73
CA MET A 378 -14.09 -11.16 -10.21
C MET A 378 -12.95 -10.47 -10.96
N HIS A 379 -12.97 -10.46 -12.30
CA HIS A 379 -11.96 -9.76 -13.10
C HIS A 379 -12.04 -8.23 -12.97
N GLY A 380 -13.26 -7.68 -12.83
CA GLY A 380 -13.47 -6.25 -12.60
C GLY A 380 -13.01 -5.79 -11.22
N MET A 381 -13.21 -6.61 -10.19
CA MET A 381 -12.67 -6.40 -8.85
C MET A 381 -11.14 -6.50 -8.86
N LEU A 382 -10.55 -7.56 -9.43
CA LEU A 382 -9.10 -7.78 -9.52
C LEU A 382 -8.32 -6.55 -9.99
N ASP A 383 -8.83 -5.82 -10.99
CA ASP A 383 -8.20 -4.57 -11.47
C ASP A 383 -8.59 -3.34 -10.63
N ASN A 384 -9.75 -3.33 -9.98
CA ASN A 384 -10.16 -2.26 -9.06
C ASN A 384 -9.34 -2.28 -7.77
N GLU A 385 -9.16 -3.43 -7.13
CA GLU A 385 -8.45 -3.51 -5.86
C GLU A 385 -6.95 -3.24 -6.11
N MET A 386 -6.41 -3.71 -7.24
CA MET A 386 -5.08 -3.31 -7.69
C MET A 386 -4.95 -1.78 -7.85
N HIS A 387 -5.93 -1.10 -8.45
CA HIS A 387 -5.93 0.38 -8.50
C HIS A 387 -6.01 1.02 -7.10
N ALA A 388 -6.69 0.42 -6.12
CA ALA A 388 -6.78 0.92 -4.75
C ALA A 388 -5.48 0.71 -3.95
N ALA A 389 -4.81 -0.42 -4.13
CA ALA A 389 -3.45 -0.67 -3.65
C ALA A 389 -2.46 0.36 -4.22
N GLU A 390 -2.54 0.61 -5.53
CA GLU A 390 -1.67 1.57 -6.23
C GLU A 390 -1.88 3.01 -5.74
N LEU A 391 -3.13 3.45 -5.56
CA LEU A 391 -3.43 4.77 -5.00
C LEU A 391 -2.96 4.90 -3.55
N SER A 392 -3.21 3.88 -2.70
CA SER A 392 -2.78 3.89 -1.30
C SER A 392 -1.25 3.88 -1.18
N GLY A 393 -0.56 3.16 -2.06
CA GLY A 393 0.89 3.18 -2.17
C GLY A 393 1.44 4.54 -2.61
N ARG A 394 0.81 5.18 -3.61
CA ARG A 394 1.12 6.57 -4.00
C ARG A 394 0.85 7.57 -2.88
N ASN A 395 -0.20 7.41 -2.09
CA ASN A 395 -0.50 8.29 -0.94
C ASN A 395 0.63 8.28 0.11
N MET A 396 1.11 7.09 0.46
CA MET A 396 2.23 6.92 1.39
C MET A 396 3.57 7.43 0.81
N TYR A 397 3.76 7.35 -0.50
CA TYR A 397 4.97 7.82 -1.19
C TYR A 397 4.99 9.34 -1.41
N GLU A 398 3.93 9.91 -1.98
CA GLU A 398 3.83 11.32 -2.39
C GLU A 398 3.81 12.30 -1.20
N PHE A 399 3.40 11.85 -0.01
CA PHE A 399 3.19 12.71 1.16
C PHE A 399 4.08 12.31 2.36
N PRO A 400 5.43 12.46 2.26
CA PRO A 400 6.41 12.08 3.29
C PRO A 400 6.27 12.79 4.65
N ARG A 401 5.42 13.83 4.72
CA ARG A 401 5.22 14.67 5.92
C ARG A 401 3.99 14.26 6.73
N MET A 402 3.26 13.23 6.32
CA MET A 402 2.18 12.65 7.11
C MET A 402 2.74 11.93 8.35
N PRO A 403 1.95 11.72 9.41
CA PRO A 403 2.41 10.99 10.59
C PRO A 403 2.85 9.56 10.26
N TYR A 404 3.73 8.98 11.07
CA TYR A 404 4.23 7.61 10.86
C TYR A 404 3.09 6.59 10.76
N GLU A 405 2.05 6.78 11.57
CA GLU A 405 0.85 5.95 11.63
C GLU A 405 0.05 5.99 10.32
N PHE A 406 0.07 7.10 9.58
CA PHE A 406 -0.57 7.17 8.26
C PHE A 406 0.14 6.27 7.25
N HIS A 407 1.48 6.24 7.28
CA HIS A 407 2.25 5.34 6.42
C HIS A 407 2.02 3.87 6.81
N MET A 408 1.83 3.54 8.09
CA MET A 408 1.48 2.17 8.51
C MET A 408 0.05 1.79 8.10
N ASP A 409 -0.92 2.69 8.29
CA ASP A 409 -2.31 2.47 7.87
C ASP A 409 -2.41 2.29 6.35
N MET A 410 -1.75 3.14 5.55
CA MET A 410 -1.68 2.98 4.09
C MET A 410 -0.93 1.70 3.67
N ALA A 411 0.12 1.28 4.40
CA ALA A 411 0.81 0.02 4.12
C ALA A 411 -0.07 -1.21 4.41
N ARG A 412 -1.00 -1.12 5.37
CA ARG A 412 -2.04 -2.14 5.60
C ARG A 412 -2.98 -2.23 4.41
N VAL A 413 -3.56 -1.11 3.97
CA VAL A 413 -4.45 -1.06 2.78
C VAL A 413 -3.74 -1.61 1.54
N VAL A 414 -2.48 -1.23 1.30
CA VAL A 414 -1.68 -1.75 0.16
C VAL A 414 -1.62 -3.28 0.15
N TRP A 415 -1.47 -3.96 1.29
CA TRP A 415 -1.43 -5.42 1.31
C TRP A 415 -2.83 -6.06 1.29
N ASP A 416 -3.82 -5.46 1.93
CA ASP A 416 -5.19 -5.98 1.90
C ASP A 416 -5.78 -5.94 0.50
N GLU A 417 -5.66 -4.81 -0.21
CA GLU A 417 -6.13 -4.69 -1.60
C GLU A 417 -5.37 -5.60 -2.59
N ILE A 418 -4.11 -5.89 -2.26
CA ILE A 418 -3.31 -6.90 -2.98
C ILE A 418 -3.77 -8.32 -2.65
N ARG A 419 -4.20 -8.62 -1.42
CA ARG A 419 -4.91 -9.87 -1.12
C ARG A 419 -6.26 -9.95 -1.80
N HIS A 420 -7.05 -8.89 -1.81
CA HIS A 420 -8.35 -8.85 -2.49
C HIS A 420 -8.15 -9.12 -3.99
N SER A 421 -7.06 -8.61 -4.59
CA SER A 421 -6.60 -8.95 -5.95
C SER A 421 -6.17 -10.43 -6.10
N GLU A 422 -5.61 -11.06 -5.06
CA GLU A 422 -5.18 -12.47 -5.06
C GLU A 422 -6.38 -13.41 -4.93
N GLU A 423 -7.28 -13.10 -4.00
CA GLU A 423 -8.51 -13.81 -3.66
C GLU A 423 -9.49 -13.80 -4.84
N THR A 424 -9.74 -12.62 -5.44
CA THR A 424 -10.56 -12.50 -6.65
C THR A 424 -9.91 -13.16 -7.88
N LEU A 425 -8.57 -13.18 -7.99
CA LEU A 425 -7.90 -13.97 -9.02
C LEU A 425 -8.08 -15.48 -8.80
N LYS A 426 -7.95 -15.99 -7.58
CA LYS A 426 -8.15 -17.43 -7.32
C LYS A 426 -9.58 -17.87 -7.56
N HIS A 427 -10.56 -17.05 -7.18
CA HIS A 427 -11.94 -17.35 -7.51
C HIS A 427 -12.24 -17.21 -9.02
N LEU A 428 -11.59 -16.27 -9.72
CA LEU A 428 -11.64 -16.19 -11.19
C LEU A 428 -11.03 -17.43 -11.88
N GLU A 429 -9.91 -17.96 -11.37
CA GLU A 429 -9.28 -19.19 -11.85
C GLU A 429 -10.20 -20.41 -11.65
N ASP A 430 -10.83 -20.56 -10.48
CA ASP A 430 -11.82 -21.63 -10.19
C ASP A 430 -13.04 -21.56 -11.13
N LEU A 431 -13.51 -20.35 -11.47
CA LEU A 431 -14.57 -20.12 -12.46
C LEU A 431 -14.10 -20.36 -13.92
N GLY A 432 -12.83 -20.72 -14.15
CA GLY A 432 -12.24 -20.96 -15.47
C GLY A 432 -11.92 -19.67 -16.25
N GLY A 433 -11.78 -18.54 -15.56
CA GLY A 433 -11.28 -17.28 -16.11
C GLY A 433 -9.76 -17.14 -16.01
N ARG A 434 -9.24 -15.92 -16.24
CA ARG A 434 -7.80 -15.60 -16.17
C ARG A 434 -7.55 -14.09 -16.06
N VAL A 435 -6.33 -13.71 -15.64
CA VAL A 435 -5.79 -12.35 -15.77
C VAL A 435 -5.92 -11.88 -17.23
N GLY A 436 -6.43 -10.66 -17.45
CA GLY A 436 -6.59 -10.08 -18.79
C GLY A 436 -7.69 -10.75 -19.65
N MET A 437 -8.64 -11.47 -19.05
CA MET A 437 -9.74 -12.10 -19.80
C MET A 437 -10.66 -11.08 -20.46
N TYR A 438 -10.84 -9.90 -19.86
CA TYR A 438 -11.68 -8.82 -20.37
C TYR A 438 -10.88 -7.52 -20.45
N PRO A 439 -11.27 -6.56 -21.30
CA PRO A 439 -10.63 -5.24 -21.33
C PRO A 439 -10.91 -4.45 -20.04
N VAL A 440 -9.92 -3.67 -19.62
CA VAL A 440 -9.97 -2.84 -18.40
C VAL A 440 -9.94 -1.35 -18.75
N VAL A 441 -10.36 -0.51 -17.80
CA VAL A 441 -10.31 0.95 -17.92
C VAL A 441 -9.47 1.52 -16.78
N PRO A 442 -8.55 2.45 -17.02
CA PRO A 442 -7.69 3.02 -15.98
C PRO A 442 -8.43 4.02 -15.07
N GLY A 443 -9.76 3.97 -15.02
CA GLY A 443 -10.64 5.05 -14.55
C GLY A 443 -10.47 5.40 -13.07
N ASN A 444 -10.48 4.39 -12.19
CA ASN A 444 -10.44 4.65 -10.74
C ASN A 444 -9.08 5.17 -10.26
N PHE A 445 -7.95 4.72 -10.83
CA PHE A 445 -6.65 5.35 -10.57
C PHE A 445 -6.51 6.69 -11.29
N GLY A 446 -6.77 6.72 -12.61
CA GLY A 446 -6.55 7.89 -13.47
C GLY A 446 -7.37 9.13 -13.09
N TYR A 447 -8.55 8.96 -12.47
CA TYR A 447 -9.29 10.05 -11.83
C TYR A 447 -8.64 10.47 -10.50
N ARG A 448 -8.41 9.52 -9.59
CA ARG A 448 -8.03 9.80 -8.20
C ARG A 448 -6.60 10.32 -8.05
N ILE A 449 -5.68 9.91 -8.92
CA ILE A 449 -4.29 10.40 -8.89
C ILE A 449 -4.18 11.91 -9.21
N GLN A 450 -5.20 12.49 -9.87
CA GLN A 450 -5.29 13.92 -10.15
C GLN A 450 -5.77 14.75 -8.93
N LEU A 451 -6.34 14.10 -7.92
CA LEU A 451 -6.79 14.72 -6.68
C LEU A 451 -5.60 14.93 -5.73
N ASP A 452 -5.67 15.98 -4.91
CA ASP A 452 -4.82 16.11 -3.72
C ASP A 452 -5.17 15.06 -2.65
N LEU A 453 -4.30 14.88 -1.65
CA LEU A 453 -4.45 13.84 -0.63
C LEU A 453 -5.81 13.89 0.10
N LEU A 454 -6.30 15.07 0.46
CA LEU A 454 -7.54 15.21 1.22
C LEU A 454 -8.73 14.73 0.40
N HIS A 455 -8.84 15.17 -0.84
CA HIS A 455 -9.92 14.76 -1.74
C HIS A 455 -9.78 13.29 -2.18
N ARG A 456 -8.55 12.79 -2.29
CA ARG A 456 -8.28 11.38 -2.65
C ARG A 456 -8.63 10.41 -1.51
N LEU A 457 -8.26 10.72 -0.26
CA LEU A 457 -8.69 9.96 0.92
C LEU A 457 -10.21 10.08 1.17
N GLN A 458 -10.82 11.22 0.82
CA GLN A 458 -12.26 11.39 0.91
C GLN A 458 -13.01 10.56 -0.15
N ASP A 459 -12.54 10.51 -1.42
CA ASP A 459 -13.23 9.80 -2.51
C ASP A 459 -13.01 8.28 -2.52
N LEU A 460 -11.77 7.82 -2.24
CA LEU A 460 -11.48 6.39 -2.09
C LEU A 460 -11.88 5.95 -0.69
N HIS A 461 -11.07 6.28 0.32
CA HIS A 461 -11.15 5.64 1.62
C HIS A 461 -12.43 5.94 2.40
N ARG A 462 -12.80 7.21 2.53
CA ARG A 462 -13.95 7.59 3.36
C ARG A 462 -15.31 7.38 2.68
N ARG A 463 -15.39 7.52 1.35
CA ARG A 463 -16.64 7.44 0.57
C ARG A 463 -16.74 6.14 -0.24
N GLY A 464 -15.71 5.82 -1.02
CA GLY A 464 -15.74 4.76 -2.03
C GLY A 464 -15.92 3.40 -1.38
N GLU A 465 -15.04 3.06 -0.45
CA GLU A 465 -15.05 1.80 0.31
C GLU A 465 -16.35 1.64 1.12
N LEU A 466 -16.82 2.73 1.75
CA LEU A 466 -18.11 2.76 2.47
C LEU A 466 -19.31 2.48 1.53
N GLY A 467 -19.27 2.99 0.29
CA GLY A 467 -20.23 2.61 -0.74
C GLY A 467 -20.06 1.17 -1.21
N GLY A 468 -18.82 0.68 -1.22
CA GLY A 468 -18.41 -0.68 -1.56
C GLY A 468 -18.97 -1.74 -0.61
N LEU A 469 -18.98 -1.51 0.71
CA LEU A 469 -19.50 -2.45 1.72
C LEU A 469 -20.89 -3.01 1.36
N ASN A 470 -21.80 -2.16 0.87
CA ASN A 470 -23.14 -2.55 0.43
C ASN A 470 -23.13 -3.38 -0.86
N GLY A 471 -22.16 -3.15 -1.75
CA GLY A 471 -21.92 -3.99 -2.93
C GLY A 471 -21.35 -5.37 -2.56
N LEU A 472 -20.45 -5.44 -1.59
CA LEU A 472 -19.89 -6.70 -1.09
C LEU A 472 -20.97 -7.57 -0.42
N LEU A 473 -21.82 -6.98 0.43
CA LEU A 473 -23.00 -7.67 1.02
C LEU A 473 -23.95 -8.23 -0.05
N LYS A 474 -24.27 -7.44 -1.09
CA LYS A 474 -25.12 -7.86 -2.20
C LYS A 474 -24.49 -9.01 -2.98
N SER A 475 -23.17 -8.93 -3.24
CA SER A 475 -22.42 -9.97 -3.94
C SER A 475 -22.36 -11.27 -3.12
N ARG A 476 -21.95 -11.21 -1.85
CA ARG A 476 -21.97 -12.35 -0.91
C ARG A 476 -23.28 -13.12 -0.96
N ASN A 477 -24.38 -12.41 -0.75
CA ASN A 477 -25.71 -13.01 -0.69
C ASN A 477 -26.08 -13.63 -2.05
N THR A 478 -25.77 -12.97 -3.16
CA THR A 478 -25.99 -13.50 -4.53
C THR A 478 -25.18 -14.77 -4.80
N PHE A 479 -23.90 -14.81 -4.41
CA PHE A 479 -23.06 -16.00 -4.59
C PHE A 479 -23.58 -17.17 -3.76
N ARG A 480 -23.98 -16.93 -2.50
CA ARG A 480 -24.62 -17.93 -1.63
C ARG A 480 -25.97 -18.43 -2.18
N GLU A 481 -26.82 -17.55 -2.74
CA GLU A 481 -28.06 -17.92 -3.44
C GLU A 481 -27.82 -18.80 -4.67
N MET A 482 -26.72 -18.55 -5.41
CA MET A 482 -26.31 -19.32 -6.57
C MET A 482 -25.51 -20.60 -6.23
N GLY A 483 -25.31 -20.89 -4.93
CA GLY A 483 -24.63 -22.10 -4.44
C GLY A 483 -23.11 -22.01 -4.34
N ASP A 484 -22.53 -20.82 -4.52
CA ASP A 484 -21.10 -20.57 -4.46
C ASP A 484 -20.68 -20.04 -3.08
N GLU A 485 -20.55 -20.97 -2.12
CA GLU A 485 -20.14 -20.63 -0.76
C GLU A 485 -18.66 -20.21 -0.67
N THR A 486 -17.82 -20.58 -1.64
CA THR A 486 -16.41 -20.13 -1.71
C THR A 486 -16.35 -18.63 -1.99
N GLY A 487 -17.06 -18.17 -3.02
CA GLY A 487 -17.18 -16.74 -3.33
C GLY A 487 -17.88 -15.97 -2.21
N ALA A 488 -18.91 -16.54 -1.59
CA ALA A 488 -19.58 -15.92 -0.44
C ALA A 488 -18.64 -15.71 0.75
N LEU A 489 -17.85 -16.72 1.14
CA LEU A 489 -16.87 -16.61 2.22
C LEU A 489 -15.75 -15.62 1.90
N MET A 490 -15.31 -15.53 0.64
CA MET A 490 -14.35 -14.52 0.19
C MET A 490 -14.91 -13.10 0.42
N PHE A 491 -16.16 -12.83 0.03
CA PHE A 491 -16.80 -11.53 0.28
C PHE A 491 -16.96 -11.20 1.78
N ASP A 492 -17.20 -12.20 2.65
CA ASP A 492 -17.24 -12.01 4.11
C ASP A 492 -15.87 -11.56 4.68
N PHE A 493 -14.75 -12.02 4.11
CA PHE A 493 -13.40 -11.55 4.51
C PHE A 493 -13.07 -10.15 3.97
N ILE A 494 -13.29 -9.90 2.68
CA ILE A 494 -13.07 -8.58 2.06
C ILE A 494 -13.85 -7.49 2.81
N GLN A 495 -15.12 -7.76 3.17
CA GLN A 495 -15.95 -6.82 3.95
C GLN A 495 -15.35 -6.45 5.33
N ALA A 496 -14.66 -7.38 5.98
CA ALA A 496 -14.05 -7.16 7.29
C ALA A 496 -12.85 -6.20 7.20
N ASP A 497 -12.06 -6.29 6.13
CA ASP A 497 -10.94 -5.39 5.86
C ASP A 497 -11.40 -4.04 5.30
N GLU A 498 -12.38 -3.98 4.41
CA GLU A 498 -12.97 -2.71 3.95
C GLU A 498 -13.56 -1.87 5.08
N THR A 499 -14.17 -2.51 6.09
CA THR A 499 -14.64 -1.81 7.30
C THR A 499 -13.49 -1.08 8.02
N ARG A 500 -12.26 -1.60 7.92
CA ARG A 500 -11.03 -0.99 8.46
C ARG A 500 -10.46 0.06 7.52
N HIS A 501 -10.53 -0.12 6.21
CA HIS A 501 -10.09 0.88 5.23
C HIS A 501 -10.90 2.19 5.39
N VAL A 502 -12.23 2.07 5.52
CA VAL A 502 -13.12 3.20 5.85
C VAL A 502 -12.75 3.86 7.18
N ALA A 503 -12.31 3.08 8.18
CA ALA A 503 -11.83 3.62 9.46
C ALA A 503 -10.57 4.48 9.29
N PHE A 504 -9.62 4.05 8.45
CA PHE A 504 -8.44 4.83 8.10
C PHE A 504 -8.82 6.10 7.32
N GLY A 505 -9.72 5.99 6.33
CA GLY A 505 -10.23 7.14 5.58
C GLY A 505 -10.89 8.20 6.48
N ASN A 506 -11.76 7.76 7.39
CA ASN A 506 -12.37 8.62 8.41
C ASN A 506 -11.31 9.31 9.29
N ARG A 507 -10.38 8.54 9.87
CA ARG A 507 -9.29 9.05 10.73
C ARG A 507 -8.47 10.13 10.02
N TRP A 508 -8.01 9.87 8.80
CA TRP A 508 -7.04 10.74 8.13
C TRP A 508 -7.67 11.96 7.46
N VAL A 509 -8.91 11.86 6.96
CA VAL A 509 -9.66 13.05 6.54
C VAL A 509 -9.96 13.96 7.74
N LYS A 510 -10.42 13.41 8.88
CA LYS A 510 -10.65 14.22 10.09
C LYS A 510 -9.37 14.87 10.60
N TRP A 511 -8.25 14.14 10.64
CA TRP A 511 -6.94 14.69 11.03
C TRP A 511 -6.48 15.85 10.12
N LEU A 512 -6.60 15.71 8.79
CA LEU A 512 -6.28 16.76 7.82
C LEU A 512 -7.19 18.00 7.91
N LEU A 513 -8.36 17.85 8.53
CA LEU A 513 -9.33 18.93 8.76
C LEU A 513 -9.32 19.46 10.20
N HIS A 514 -8.43 18.95 11.07
CA HIS A 514 -8.37 19.26 12.50
C HIS A 514 -9.71 19.00 13.22
N ASP A 515 -10.37 17.89 12.86
CA ASP A 515 -11.67 17.43 13.38
C ASP A 515 -12.86 18.40 13.16
N ASP A 516 -12.72 19.40 12.27
CA ASP A 516 -13.76 20.37 11.93
C ASP A 516 -14.97 19.70 11.22
N PRO A 517 -16.16 19.61 11.86
CA PRO A 517 -17.32 18.93 11.28
C PRO A 517 -18.03 19.71 10.18
N ALA A 518 -17.80 21.02 10.07
CA ALA A 518 -18.33 21.83 8.96
C ALA A 518 -17.50 21.55 7.70
N ARG A 519 -16.17 21.69 7.79
CA ARG A 519 -15.26 21.40 6.67
C ARG A 519 -15.35 19.94 6.22
N LEU A 520 -15.59 19.00 7.13
CA LEU A 520 -15.80 17.58 6.82
C LEU A 520 -17.02 17.35 5.92
N ARG A 521 -18.12 18.09 6.15
CA ARG A 521 -19.30 18.07 5.26
C ARG A 521 -19.05 18.80 3.96
N ASP A 522 -18.42 19.98 3.99
CA ASP A 522 -18.14 20.78 2.79
C ASP A 522 -17.29 19.99 1.77
N VAL A 523 -16.23 19.32 2.25
CA VAL A 523 -15.34 18.45 1.46
C VAL A 523 -16.05 17.16 1.01
N GLY A 524 -16.92 16.57 1.86
CA GLY A 524 -17.72 15.41 1.48
C GLY A 524 -18.73 15.70 0.35
N ASP A 525 -19.50 16.77 0.48
CA ASP A 525 -20.43 17.25 -0.56
C ASP A 525 -19.68 17.70 -1.83
N GLU A 526 -18.43 18.13 -1.70
CA GLU A 526 -17.60 18.53 -2.83
C GLU A 526 -17.05 17.35 -3.61
N VAL A 527 -16.53 16.33 -2.93
CA VAL A 527 -16.14 15.07 -3.56
C VAL A 527 -17.33 14.42 -4.25
N GLU A 528 -18.52 14.44 -3.64
CA GLU A 528 -19.76 14.02 -4.33
C GLU A 528 -20.02 14.83 -5.60
N ARG A 529 -19.92 16.17 -5.56
CA ARG A 529 -20.06 17.03 -6.75
C ARG A 529 -19.03 16.70 -7.84
N MET A 530 -17.78 16.45 -7.48
CA MET A 530 -16.71 16.06 -8.42
C MET A 530 -16.96 14.68 -9.02
N ARG A 531 -17.34 13.70 -8.18
CA ARG A 531 -17.65 12.33 -8.59
C ARG A 531 -18.86 12.28 -9.52
N GLN A 532 -19.93 13.02 -9.23
CA GLN A 532 -21.09 13.17 -10.13
C GLN A 532 -20.73 13.74 -11.50
N VAL A 533 -19.77 14.67 -11.59
CA VAL A 533 -19.29 15.21 -12.87
C VAL A 533 -18.44 14.18 -13.62
N HIS A 534 -17.58 13.43 -12.93
CA HIS A 534 -16.81 12.33 -13.54
C HIS A 534 -17.72 11.22 -14.08
N ASP A 535 -18.62 10.70 -13.25
CA ASP A 535 -19.53 9.60 -13.61
C ASP A 535 -20.51 10.01 -14.73
N LYS A 536 -20.91 11.30 -14.80
CA LYS A 536 -21.62 11.85 -15.98
C LYS A 536 -20.81 11.72 -17.26
N LYS A 537 -19.55 12.17 -17.26
CA LYS A 537 -18.70 12.15 -18.47
C LYS A 537 -18.54 10.72 -18.97
N VAL A 538 -18.28 9.77 -18.07
CA VAL A 538 -18.22 8.33 -18.41
C VAL A 538 -19.57 7.83 -18.97
N ALA A 539 -20.70 8.18 -18.34
CA ALA A 539 -22.02 7.75 -18.82
C ALA A 539 -22.38 8.30 -20.21
N VAL A 540 -22.02 9.54 -20.54
CA VAL A 540 -22.20 10.12 -21.89
C VAL A 540 -21.38 9.35 -22.93
N LEU A 541 -20.10 9.11 -22.64
CA LEU A 541 -19.20 8.38 -23.53
C LEU A 541 -19.68 6.93 -23.77
N VAL A 542 -20.25 6.28 -22.74
CA VAL A 542 -20.84 4.94 -22.84
C VAL A 542 -22.13 4.93 -23.68
N LYS A 543 -23.02 5.93 -23.55
CA LYS A 543 -24.22 6.02 -24.40
C LYS A 543 -23.88 6.23 -25.88
N GLN A 544 -22.95 7.15 -26.15
CA GLN A 544 -22.37 7.36 -27.47
C GLN A 544 -21.71 6.07 -28.02
N ALA A 545 -21.12 5.25 -27.14
CA ALA A 545 -20.51 3.99 -27.54
C ALA A 545 -21.51 2.93 -28.01
N LEU A 546 -22.68 2.87 -27.34
CA LEU A 546 -23.79 1.97 -27.64
C LEU A 546 -24.65 2.43 -28.84
N GLY A 547 -24.60 3.73 -29.15
CA GLY A 547 -25.24 4.32 -30.33
C GLY A 547 -26.54 5.09 -30.07
N ASP A 548 -26.92 5.28 -28.80
CA ASP A 548 -28.01 6.15 -28.38
C ASP A 548 -27.64 7.62 -28.60
N THR A 549 -28.21 8.23 -29.65
CA THR A 549 -27.99 9.64 -30.01
C THR A 549 -29.05 10.60 -29.45
N GLY A 550 -30.01 10.11 -28.64
CA GLY A 550 -30.90 10.96 -27.85
C GLY A 550 -31.91 11.84 -28.61
N ASP A 551 -32.45 11.39 -29.75
CA ASP A 551 -33.40 12.16 -30.58
C ASP A 551 -34.85 11.65 -30.47
N ASP A 552 -35.34 11.48 -29.23
CA ASP A 552 -36.67 10.95 -28.94
C ASP A 552 -37.64 12.05 -28.45
N LYS A 553 -38.69 12.30 -29.24
CA LYS A 553 -39.80 13.20 -28.88
C LYS A 553 -40.72 12.49 -27.88
N PRO A 554 -41.44 13.21 -27.00
CA PRO A 554 -42.35 12.59 -26.04
C PRO A 554 -43.50 11.85 -26.75
N ALA A 555 -43.34 10.54 -26.92
CA ALA A 555 -44.35 9.66 -27.51
C ALA A 555 -45.53 9.48 -26.54
N ALA A 556 -46.72 9.90 -26.97
CA ALA A 556 -47.93 9.80 -26.17
C ALA A 556 -48.59 8.41 -26.26
N ASN A 557 -48.89 7.82 -25.09
CA ASN A 557 -49.55 6.51 -24.88
C ASN A 557 -48.79 5.27 -25.37
N GLY A 558 -48.83 4.16 -24.61
CA GLY A 558 -48.52 2.86 -25.22
C GLY A 558 -48.17 1.64 -24.38
N THR A 559 -48.15 1.70 -23.04
CA THR A 559 -48.13 0.51 -22.14
C THR A 559 -47.26 -0.68 -22.56
N ASN A 560 -45.99 -0.68 -22.17
CA ASN A 560 -45.42 -1.85 -21.49
C ASN A 560 -44.38 -1.37 -20.48
N GLY A 561 -44.75 -1.37 -19.20
CA GLY A 561 -43.95 -0.75 -18.16
C GLY A 561 -42.75 -1.60 -17.81
N ALA A 562 -41.57 -1.17 -18.24
CA ALA A 562 -40.36 -1.34 -17.44
C ALA A 562 -40.57 -0.57 -16.12
N GLN A 563 -41.21 -1.21 -15.15
CA GLN A 563 -41.07 -0.80 -13.76
C GLN A 563 -39.58 -0.91 -13.46
N ALA A 564 -38.89 0.23 -13.35
CA ALA A 564 -37.61 0.27 -12.67
C ALA A 564 -37.83 -0.42 -11.33
N LYS A 565 -37.10 -1.52 -11.08
CA LYS A 565 -37.14 -2.13 -9.74
C LYS A 565 -36.76 -1.02 -8.77
N GLN A 566 -37.70 -0.69 -7.91
CA GLN A 566 -37.45 0.14 -6.76
C GLN A 566 -36.63 -0.73 -5.81
N ASP A 567 -35.31 -0.79 -6.06
CA ASP A 567 -34.35 -1.48 -5.20
C ASP A 567 -34.61 -0.98 -3.78
N ASP A 568 -34.94 -1.90 -2.87
CA ASP A 568 -35.24 -1.55 -1.48
C ASP A 568 -34.08 -0.73 -0.89
N PRO A 569 -34.38 0.32 -0.11
CA PRO A 569 -33.35 1.23 0.39
C PRO A 569 -32.27 0.46 1.14
N THR A 570 -31.06 0.40 0.60
CA THR A 570 -30.03 -0.51 1.10
C THR A 570 -29.72 -0.21 2.57
N PRO A 571 -29.82 -1.21 3.48
CA PRO A 571 -29.59 -0.97 4.89
C PRO A 571 -28.20 -0.39 5.13
N VAL A 572 -28.10 0.65 5.96
CA VAL A 572 -26.81 1.17 6.41
C VAL A 572 -26.34 0.30 7.57
N ASN A 573 -25.18 -0.35 7.43
CA ASN A 573 -24.54 -1.10 8.52
C ASN A 573 -24.04 -0.15 9.62
N VAL A 574 -24.77 -0.10 10.73
CA VAL A 574 -24.45 0.76 11.89
C VAL A 574 -23.26 0.21 12.68
N LEU A 575 -23.01 -1.09 12.66
CA LEU A 575 -21.89 -1.72 13.36
C LEU A 575 -20.56 -1.36 12.69
N SER A 576 -20.44 -1.55 11.37
CA SER A 576 -19.24 -1.15 10.61
C SER A 576 -18.99 0.36 10.68
N LEU A 577 -20.01 1.22 10.64
CA LEU A 577 -19.81 2.67 10.83
C LEU A 577 -19.27 3.02 12.23
N ARG A 578 -19.70 2.32 13.28
CA ARG A 578 -19.17 2.51 14.64
C ARG A 578 -17.75 1.98 14.79
N ILE A 579 -17.44 0.82 14.21
CA ILE A 579 -16.07 0.28 14.12
C ILE A 579 -15.17 1.26 13.35
N ALA A 580 -15.68 1.86 12.28
CA ALA A 580 -14.98 2.86 11.49
C ALA A 580 -14.89 4.25 12.16
N GLY A 581 -15.46 4.45 13.35
CA GLY A 581 -15.32 5.70 14.13
C GLY A 581 -16.19 6.88 13.69
N PHE A 582 -17.34 6.62 13.07
CA PHE A 582 -18.35 7.67 12.82
C PHE A 582 -19.10 8.00 14.12
N THR A 583 -19.46 9.26 14.34
CA THR A 583 -20.32 9.64 15.47
C THR A 583 -21.77 9.20 15.25
N ASP A 584 -22.58 9.12 16.31
CA ASP A 584 -23.99 8.77 16.18
C ASP A 584 -24.78 9.81 15.34
N GLU A 585 -24.33 11.08 15.29
CA GLU A 585 -24.87 12.09 14.39
C GLU A 585 -24.51 11.82 12.92
N GLU A 586 -23.25 11.48 12.62
CA GLU A 586 -22.83 11.11 11.26
C GLU A 586 -23.58 9.85 10.78
N ILE A 587 -23.77 8.88 11.67
CA ILE A 587 -24.55 7.66 11.41
C ILE A 587 -26.02 8.02 11.15
N ALA A 588 -26.62 8.91 11.94
CA ALA A 588 -28.00 9.35 11.73
C ALA A 588 -28.17 10.10 10.39
N GLU A 589 -27.23 10.98 10.01
CA GLU A 589 -27.22 11.61 8.69
C GLU A 589 -27.12 10.57 7.56
N LEU A 590 -26.27 9.54 7.70
CA LEU A 590 -26.10 8.48 6.69
C LEU A 590 -27.33 7.57 6.57
N VAL A 591 -27.91 7.14 7.70
CA VAL A 591 -29.16 6.36 7.73
C VAL A 591 -30.30 7.16 7.11
N GLN A 592 -30.41 8.47 7.39
CA GLN A 592 -31.43 9.34 6.80
C GLN A 592 -31.22 9.50 5.28
N LYS A 593 -29.97 9.71 4.82
CA LYS A 593 -29.61 9.74 3.38
C LYS A 593 -29.90 8.41 2.69
N GLY A 594 -29.75 7.28 3.39
CA GLY A 594 -30.11 5.92 2.97
C GLY A 594 -31.61 5.58 3.04
N GLY A 595 -32.50 6.58 3.20
CA GLY A 595 -33.95 6.35 3.24
C GLY A 595 -34.49 5.84 4.57
N GLY A 596 -33.69 5.86 5.63
CA GLY A 596 -34.08 5.45 6.99
C GLY A 596 -33.84 3.97 7.32
N ASN A 597 -33.24 3.19 6.42
CA ASN A 597 -32.98 1.76 6.65
C ASN A 597 -31.61 1.54 7.32
N ALA A 598 -31.58 0.70 8.36
CA ALA A 598 -30.39 0.46 9.19
C ALA A 598 -30.27 -1.02 9.58
N ALA A 599 -29.07 -1.57 9.50
CA ALA A 599 -28.74 -2.95 9.86
C ALA A 599 -27.73 -3.01 11.01
N LEU A 600 -27.71 -4.17 11.69
CA LEU A 600 -26.76 -4.55 12.74
C LEU A 600 -25.81 -5.69 12.32
N GLU A 601 -26.00 -6.24 11.10
CA GLU A 601 -25.00 -7.02 10.37
C GLU A 601 -24.05 -6.07 9.65
#